data_AF-A0A941EHE7-F1
#
_entry.id   AF-A0A941EHE7-F1
#
_cell.length_a   1.000
_cell.length_b   1.000
_cell.length_c   1.000
_cell.angle_alpha   90.00
_cell.angle_beta   90.00
_cell.angle_gamma   90.00
#
_symmetry.space_group_name_H-M   'P 1'
#
loop_
_entity.id
_entity.type
_entity.pdbx_description
1 polymer ?
#
loop_
_entity_poly.entity_id
_entity_poly.type
_entity_poly.pdbx_seq_one_letter_code
_entity_poly.pdbx_strand_id
1 'polypeptide(L)'
;ILLALASPVLGLRTAMPSITVVPADSSSRAGYAAVQQAFGAGMPGTLQILAPSSEAAAAAAAAGHTAGIAAVAAAQAAADGSGWSLIQAVPRVDPSNPALGATVDHLRAELPAHAMVGGAAVENLDLQSALTAKTPLVIGVVMSLGFLLLLAALRAPLAALAGTLASLLSTGAAFGVSRLIFQEGHGANLLGFTSQGFLDGWAPVFFFAMIFAIAMDYTV
;
A
#
# COMPACT_ATOMS: atom_id res chain seq x y z
N ILE A 1 9.17 -28.23 -7.75
CA ILE A 1 10.03 -27.06 -7.42
C ILE A 1 9.25 -25.76 -7.52
N LEU A 2 8.71 -25.38 -8.69
CA LEU A 2 7.95 -24.11 -8.86
C LEU A 2 6.78 -23.96 -7.88
N LEU A 3 5.96 -25.00 -7.68
CA LEU A 3 4.86 -24.96 -6.70
C LEU A 3 5.35 -24.68 -5.26
N ALA A 4 6.47 -25.27 -4.86
CA ALA A 4 7.05 -25.04 -3.54
C ALA A 4 7.56 -23.60 -3.42
N LEU A 5 8.25 -23.10 -4.45
CA LEU A 5 8.76 -21.72 -4.50
C LEU A 5 7.65 -20.67 -4.64
N ALA A 6 6.50 -21.01 -5.22
CA ALA A 6 5.35 -20.12 -5.36
C ALA A 6 4.49 -20.07 -4.08
N SER A 7 4.53 -21.11 -3.24
CA SER A 7 3.74 -21.18 -2.00
C SER A 7 3.85 -19.95 -1.07
N PRO A 8 5.03 -19.28 -0.91
CA PRO A 8 5.15 -18.11 -0.06
C PRO A 8 4.30 -16.92 -0.53
N VAL A 9 3.92 -16.85 -1.82
CA VAL A 9 3.11 -15.75 -2.37
C VAL A 9 1.78 -15.59 -1.65
N LEU A 10 1.21 -16.67 -1.10
CA LEU A 10 -0.05 -16.62 -0.34
C LEU A 10 0.05 -15.77 0.94
N GLY A 11 1.26 -15.58 1.47
CA GLY A 11 1.53 -14.76 2.66
C GLY A 11 2.21 -13.44 2.33
N LEU A 12 2.17 -12.98 1.08
CA LEU A 12 2.75 -11.70 0.66
C LEU A 12 2.05 -10.56 1.41
N ARG A 13 2.83 -9.67 2.02
CA ARG A 13 2.29 -8.48 2.67
C ARG A 13 2.78 -7.27 1.90
N THR A 14 1.83 -6.42 1.54
CA THR A 14 2.16 -5.11 0.99
C THR A 14 2.01 -4.03 2.05
N ALA A 15 2.74 -2.94 1.90
CA ALA A 15 2.47 -1.67 2.58
C ALA A 15 3.07 -0.54 1.74
N MET A 16 2.83 0.71 2.15
CA MET A 16 3.53 1.84 1.57
C MET A 16 4.83 2.11 2.33
N PRO A 17 5.92 2.41 1.62
CA PRO A 17 7.22 2.64 2.24
C PRO A 17 7.17 3.84 3.19
N SER A 18 7.82 3.70 4.34
CA SER A 18 7.96 4.77 5.33
C SER A 18 9.37 5.37 5.24
N ILE A 19 9.70 6.33 6.12
CA ILE A 19 11.04 6.89 6.22
C ILE A 19 12.14 5.84 6.44
N THR A 20 11.76 4.62 6.86
CA THR A 20 12.68 3.51 7.13
C THR A 20 13.35 2.93 5.89
N VAL A 21 12.93 3.31 4.69
CA VAL A 21 13.60 2.94 3.43
C VAL A 21 14.87 3.76 3.16
N VAL A 22 14.99 4.93 3.78
CA VAL A 22 16.14 5.85 3.62
C VAL A 22 17.25 5.48 4.62
N PRO A 23 18.55 5.54 4.31
CA PRO A 23 19.62 5.20 5.26
C PRO A 23 19.51 5.87 6.64
N ALA A 24 20.03 5.19 7.67
CA ALA A 24 19.89 5.61 9.07
C ALA A 24 20.54 6.98 9.37
N ASP A 25 21.61 7.30 8.63
CA ASP A 25 22.43 8.50 8.71
C ASP A 25 21.91 9.65 7.82
N SER A 26 20.81 9.45 7.10
CA SER A 26 20.22 10.49 6.27
C SER A 26 19.60 11.61 7.10
N SER A 27 19.83 12.86 6.69
CA SER A 27 19.22 14.06 7.30
C SER A 27 17.69 14.00 7.29
N SER A 28 17.07 13.41 6.27
CA SER A 28 15.61 13.24 6.19
C SER A 28 15.07 12.36 7.32
N ARG A 29 15.79 11.28 7.65
CA ARG A 29 15.40 10.37 8.74
C ARG A 29 15.64 11.01 10.11
N ALA A 30 16.73 11.75 10.27
CA ALA A 30 17.00 12.50 11.50
C ALA A 30 15.91 13.56 11.77
N GLY A 31 15.48 14.30 10.74
CA GLY A 31 14.39 15.27 10.86
C GLY A 31 13.06 14.62 11.24
N TYR A 32 12.71 13.50 10.60
CA TYR A 32 11.51 12.73 10.93
C TYR A 32 11.53 12.25 12.40
N ALA A 33 12.65 11.69 12.85
CA ALA A 33 12.82 11.23 14.23
C ALA A 33 12.73 12.39 15.23
N ALA A 34 13.30 13.56 14.93
CA ALA A 34 13.21 14.73 15.78
C ALA A 34 11.76 15.23 15.94
N VAL A 35 10.98 15.24 14.85
CA VAL A 35 9.54 15.57 14.89
C VAL A 35 8.77 14.57 15.74
N GLN A 36 9.04 13.27 15.59
CA GLN A 36 8.38 12.24 16.41
C GLN A 36 8.72 12.36 17.90
N GLN A 37 9.99 12.65 18.23
CA GLN A 37 10.43 12.82 19.61
C GLN A 37 9.79 14.05 20.26
N ALA A 38 9.65 15.15 19.51
CA ALA A 38 9.12 16.40 20.03
C ALA A 38 7.58 16.42 20.12
N PHE A 39 6.89 15.81 19.15
CA PHE A 39 5.44 15.98 18.98
C PHE A 39 4.63 14.67 18.98
N GLY A 40 5.29 13.51 19.01
CA GLY A 40 4.66 12.19 19.08
C GLY A 40 4.72 11.38 17.78
N ALA A 41 4.52 10.07 17.88
CA ALA A 41 4.75 9.11 16.80
C ALA A 41 3.92 9.36 15.53
N GLY A 42 2.66 9.82 15.67
CA GLY A 42 1.77 10.01 14.50
C GLY A 42 1.88 11.37 13.83
N MET A 43 2.68 12.31 14.36
CA MET A 43 2.80 13.66 13.78
C MET A 43 3.24 13.69 12.31
N PRO A 44 4.22 12.87 11.87
CA PRO A 44 4.62 12.84 10.47
C PRO A 44 3.55 12.35 9.49
N GLY A 45 2.47 11.73 9.97
CA GLY A 45 1.29 11.42 9.13
C GLY A 45 0.02 11.88 9.83
N THR A 46 0.02 13.15 10.19
CA THR A 46 -1.19 13.86 10.59
C THR A 46 -2.25 13.68 9.50
N LEU A 47 -3.44 13.28 9.92
CA LEU A 47 -4.59 13.09 9.06
C LEU A 47 -5.27 14.43 8.79
N GLN A 48 -5.75 14.60 7.57
CA GLN A 48 -6.47 15.78 7.14
C GLN A 48 -7.94 15.45 7.03
N ILE A 49 -8.79 16.19 7.73
CA ILE A 49 -10.24 16.05 7.65
C ILE A 49 -10.78 17.31 7.01
N LEU A 50 -11.45 17.18 5.88
CA LEU A 50 -12.11 18.27 5.18
C LEU A 50 -13.61 18.14 5.41
N ALA A 51 -14.26 19.18 5.96
CA ALA A 51 -15.70 19.17 6.21
C ALA A 51 -16.32 20.52 5.85
N PRO A 52 -17.61 20.59 5.49
CA PRO A 52 -18.30 21.87 5.39
C PRO A 52 -18.17 22.64 6.71
N SER A 53 -18.01 23.96 6.65
CA SER A 53 -17.82 24.79 7.84
C SER A 53 -18.98 24.70 8.83
N SER A 54 -20.19 24.38 8.37
CA SER A 54 -21.34 24.07 9.22
C SER A 54 -21.20 22.77 10.01
N GLU A 55 -20.42 21.81 9.52
CA GLU A 55 -20.17 20.50 10.15
C GLU A 55 -18.81 20.42 10.84
N ALA A 56 -17.94 21.43 10.69
CA ALA A 56 -16.56 21.40 11.15
C ALA A 56 -16.41 21.14 12.66
N ALA A 57 -17.28 21.74 13.49
CA ALA A 57 -17.27 21.50 14.93
C ALA A 57 -17.65 20.05 15.28
N ALA A 58 -18.62 19.48 14.57
CA ALA A 58 -19.03 18.09 14.73
C ALA A 58 -17.94 17.12 14.26
N ALA A 59 -17.29 17.42 13.12
CA ALA A 59 -16.18 16.63 12.60
C ALA A 59 -14.96 16.64 13.53
N ALA A 60 -14.60 17.80 14.09
CA ALA A 60 -13.50 17.90 15.06
C ALA A 60 -13.83 17.16 16.37
N ALA A 61 -15.08 17.25 16.83
CA ALA A 61 -15.54 16.51 18.00
C ALA A 61 -15.51 14.99 17.76
N ALA A 62 -16.01 14.52 16.61
CA ALA A 62 -15.97 13.10 16.24
C ALA A 62 -14.53 12.58 16.23
N ALA A 63 -13.63 13.27 15.51
CA ALA A 63 -12.21 12.92 15.45
C ALA A 63 -11.53 12.88 16.83
N GLY A 64 -11.95 13.76 17.75
CA GLY A 64 -11.42 13.80 19.12
C GLY A 64 -11.85 12.60 19.98
N HIS A 65 -12.99 11.98 19.67
CA HIS A 65 -13.48 10.78 20.36
C HIS A 65 -13.06 9.47 19.67
N THR A 66 -12.61 9.54 18.41
CA THR A 66 -12.17 8.36 17.66
C THR A 66 -10.96 7.68 18.32
N ALA A 67 -11.10 6.38 18.58
CA ALA A 67 -10.03 5.58 19.14
C ALA A 67 -8.78 5.56 18.21
N GLY A 68 -7.62 5.86 18.78
CA GLY A 68 -6.36 5.93 18.04
C GLY A 68 -5.94 7.33 17.62
N ILE A 69 -6.79 8.36 17.83
CA ILE A 69 -6.40 9.77 17.69
C ILE A 69 -5.80 10.27 19.02
N ALA A 70 -4.67 10.98 18.92
CA ALA A 70 -3.92 11.54 20.03
C ALA A 70 -4.32 13.00 20.30
N ALA A 71 -4.49 13.79 19.24
CA ALA A 71 -4.82 15.20 19.30
C ALA A 71 -5.58 15.62 18.04
N VAL A 72 -6.43 16.64 18.18
CA VAL A 72 -7.16 17.27 17.07
C VAL A 72 -6.94 18.77 17.16
N ALA A 73 -6.53 19.38 16.06
CA ALA A 73 -6.37 20.83 15.96
C ALA A 73 -7.73 21.53 15.78
N ALA A 74 -7.79 22.81 16.12
CA ALA A 74 -8.97 23.62 15.83
C ALA A 74 -9.25 23.65 14.32
N ALA A 75 -10.53 23.62 13.95
CA ALA A 75 -10.95 23.72 12.55
C ALA A 75 -10.51 25.07 11.95
N GLN A 76 -9.91 25.02 10.78
CA GLN A 76 -9.46 26.19 10.03
C GLN A 76 -10.33 26.33 8.77
N ALA A 77 -11.15 27.39 8.73
CA ALA A 77 -11.95 27.69 7.56
C ALA A 77 -11.06 28.00 6.34
N ALA A 78 -11.46 27.51 5.18
CA ALA A 78 -10.78 27.79 3.93
C ALA A 78 -10.87 29.28 3.59
N ALA A 79 -9.74 29.86 3.18
CA ALA A 79 -9.65 31.29 2.85
C ALA A 79 -10.29 31.65 1.49
N ASP A 80 -10.65 30.65 0.69
CA ASP A 80 -11.19 30.81 -0.67
C ASP A 80 -12.71 31.01 -0.71
N GLY A 81 -13.38 31.03 0.45
CA GLY A 81 -14.83 31.21 0.53
C GLY A 81 -15.64 29.98 0.09
N SER A 82 -14.99 28.83 -0.13
CA SER A 82 -15.65 27.59 -0.56
C SER A 82 -16.62 27.00 0.48
N GLY A 83 -16.61 27.51 1.71
CA GLY A 83 -17.44 27.02 2.81
C GLY A 83 -16.93 25.71 3.41
N TRP A 84 -15.67 25.34 3.16
CA TRP A 84 -15.01 24.17 3.76
C TRP A 84 -14.08 24.58 4.90
N SER A 85 -13.78 23.62 5.77
CA SER A 85 -12.83 23.74 6.86
C SER A 85 -11.91 22.53 6.89
N LEU A 86 -10.63 22.77 7.19
CA LEU A 86 -9.61 21.76 7.41
C LEU A 86 -9.43 21.54 8.90
N ILE A 87 -9.44 20.27 9.30
CA ILE A 87 -9.17 19.82 10.67
C ILE A 87 -8.00 18.84 10.59
N GLN A 88 -7.00 19.04 11.43
CA GLN A 88 -5.84 18.15 11.52
C GLN A 88 -6.02 17.21 12.70
N ALA A 89 -5.91 15.90 12.47
CA ALA A 89 -6.01 14.89 13.51
C ALA A 89 -4.71 14.07 13.56
N VAL A 90 -4.07 14.04 14.71
CA VAL A 90 -2.78 13.37 14.93
C VAL A 90 -3.04 11.95 15.42
N PRO A 91 -2.66 10.89 14.70
CA PRO A 91 -2.76 9.52 15.19
C PRO A 91 -1.83 9.27 16.38
N ARG A 92 -2.14 8.25 17.19
CA ARG A 92 -1.26 7.76 18.27
C ARG A 92 -0.08 6.93 17.74
N VAL A 93 -0.19 6.42 16.53
CA VAL A 93 0.76 5.50 15.92
C VAL A 93 1.46 6.14 14.73
N ASP A 94 2.64 5.62 14.40
CA ASP A 94 3.36 5.99 13.18
C ASP A 94 2.52 5.69 11.92
N PRO A 95 2.65 6.46 10.83
CA PRO A 95 1.90 6.28 9.60
C PRO A 95 2.04 4.90 8.93
N SER A 96 3.16 4.20 9.20
CA SER A 96 3.43 2.85 8.70
C SER A 96 2.91 1.74 9.62
N ASN A 97 2.36 2.09 10.78
CA ASN A 97 1.80 1.11 11.70
C ASN A 97 0.48 0.53 11.14
N PRO A 98 0.32 -0.81 11.07
CA PRO A 98 -0.90 -1.44 10.59
C PRO A 98 -2.18 -1.02 11.32
N ALA A 99 -2.07 -0.59 12.58
CA ALA A 99 -3.20 -0.11 13.37
C ALA A 99 -3.83 1.19 12.82
N LEU A 100 -3.09 1.98 12.00
CA LEU A 100 -3.60 3.21 11.44
C LEU A 100 -4.83 2.98 10.54
N GLY A 101 -4.84 1.88 9.77
CA GLY A 101 -5.98 1.54 8.90
C GLY A 101 -7.29 1.47 9.68
N ALA A 102 -7.29 0.77 10.82
CA ALA A 102 -8.47 0.67 11.68
C ALA A 102 -8.88 2.04 12.27
N THR A 103 -7.92 2.90 12.63
CA THR A 103 -8.21 4.27 13.09
C THR A 103 -8.86 5.11 11.98
N VAL A 104 -8.37 5.01 10.74
CA VAL A 104 -8.96 5.72 9.59
C VAL A 104 -10.36 5.19 9.27
N ASP A 105 -10.58 3.88 9.34
CA ASP A 105 -11.90 3.28 9.12
C ASP A 105 -12.93 3.72 10.17
N HIS A 106 -12.53 3.73 11.45
CA HIS A 106 -13.38 4.27 12.52
C HIS A 106 -13.67 5.75 12.33
N LEU A 107 -12.64 6.54 11.98
CA LEU A 107 -12.80 7.97 11.72
C LEU A 107 -13.80 8.21 10.57
N ARG A 108 -13.70 7.45 9.48
CA ARG A 108 -14.65 7.52 8.35
C ARG A 108 -16.08 7.15 8.74
N ALA A 109 -16.26 6.24 9.70
CA ALA A 109 -17.57 5.80 10.16
C ALA A 109 -18.23 6.80 11.14
N GLU A 110 -17.44 7.53 11.92
CA GLU A 110 -17.91 8.47 12.96
C GLU A 110 -18.09 9.90 12.45
N LEU A 111 -17.46 10.24 11.31
CA LEU A 111 -17.51 11.58 10.74
C LEU A 111 -18.88 11.92 10.14
N PRO A 112 -19.25 13.22 10.11
CA PRO A 112 -20.42 13.71 9.38
C PRO A 112 -20.43 13.29 7.90
N ALA A 113 -21.61 13.18 7.30
CA ALA A 113 -21.81 12.62 5.97
C ALA A 113 -21.00 13.32 4.85
N HIS A 114 -20.71 14.61 4.99
CA HIS A 114 -19.96 15.39 4.00
C HIS A 114 -18.49 15.59 4.37
N ALA A 115 -18.05 15.05 5.52
CA ALA A 115 -16.66 15.12 5.92
C ALA A 115 -15.84 14.02 5.24
N MET A 116 -14.65 14.38 4.78
CA MET A 116 -13.71 13.51 4.08
C MET A 116 -12.41 13.42 4.86
N VAL A 117 -11.80 12.25 4.87
CA VAL A 117 -10.48 12.01 5.49
C VAL A 117 -9.45 11.81 4.37
N GLY A 118 -8.32 12.49 4.50
CA GLY A 118 -7.19 12.44 3.58
C GLY A 118 -5.87 12.74 4.28
N GLY A 119 -4.92 13.28 3.51
CA GLY A 119 -3.52 13.42 3.91
C GLY A 119 -2.69 12.21 3.48
N ALA A 120 -1.37 12.38 3.44
CA ALA A 120 -0.45 11.43 2.81
C ALA A 120 -0.56 9.99 3.35
N ALA A 121 -0.85 9.83 4.66
CA ALA A 121 -1.01 8.50 5.25
C ALA A 121 -2.29 7.79 4.74
N VAL A 122 -3.39 8.54 4.60
CA VAL A 122 -4.68 8.02 4.12
C VAL A 122 -4.63 7.77 2.62
N GLU A 123 -3.99 8.66 1.85
CA GLU A 123 -3.75 8.45 0.41
C GLU A 123 -2.98 7.15 0.15
N ASN A 124 -1.96 6.87 0.96
CA ASN A 124 -1.20 5.63 0.90
C ASN A 124 -2.05 4.38 1.20
N LEU A 125 -2.90 4.45 2.23
CA LEU A 125 -3.83 3.36 2.59
C LEU A 125 -4.88 3.12 1.49
N ASP A 126 -5.43 4.19 0.93
CA ASP A 126 -6.43 4.11 -0.13
C ASP A 126 -5.82 3.58 -1.44
N LEU A 127 -4.62 4.04 -1.79
CA LEU A 127 -3.89 3.53 -2.95
C LEU A 127 -3.54 2.06 -2.77
N GLN A 128 -3.08 1.64 -1.59
CA GLN A 128 -2.83 0.24 -1.29
C GLN A 128 -4.10 -0.61 -1.44
N SER A 129 -5.23 -0.13 -0.91
CA SER A 129 -6.52 -0.81 -0.99
C SER A 129 -7.00 -0.93 -2.43
N ALA A 130 -6.87 0.15 -3.22
CA ALA A 130 -7.21 0.17 -4.63
C ALA A 130 -6.36 -0.82 -5.44
N LEU A 131 -5.04 -0.83 -5.23
CA LEU A 131 -4.12 -1.75 -5.91
C LEU A 131 -4.44 -3.20 -5.55
N THR A 132 -4.68 -3.49 -4.27
CA THR A 132 -5.05 -4.83 -3.81
C THR A 132 -6.36 -5.28 -4.44
N ALA A 133 -7.38 -4.42 -4.47
CA ALA A 133 -8.68 -4.74 -5.07
C ALA A 133 -8.61 -4.95 -6.59
N LYS A 134 -7.71 -4.25 -7.29
CA LYS A 134 -7.54 -4.36 -8.75
C LYS A 134 -6.57 -5.46 -9.18
N THR A 135 -5.72 -5.95 -8.28
CA THR A 135 -4.70 -6.97 -8.58
C THR A 135 -5.29 -8.23 -9.24
N PRO A 136 -6.38 -8.85 -8.73
CA PRO A 136 -6.98 -10.03 -9.38
C PRO A 136 -7.48 -9.75 -10.80
N LEU A 137 -8.03 -8.56 -11.03
CA LEU A 137 -8.51 -8.14 -12.35
C LEU A 137 -7.34 -8.00 -13.33
N VAL A 138 -6.24 -7.34 -12.91
CA VAL A 138 -5.05 -7.18 -13.75
C VAL A 138 -4.44 -8.54 -14.09
N ILE A 139 -4.29 -9.43 -13.10
CA ILE A 139 -3.80 -10.79 -13.32
C ILE A 139 -4.69 -11.52 -14.34
N GLY A 140 -6.01 -11.48 -14.17
CA GLY A 140 -6.95 -12.12 -15.07
C GLY A 140 -6.87 -11.60 -16.50
N VAL A 141 -6.75 -10.28 -16.68
CA VAL A 141 -6.60 -9.65 -18.00
C VAL A 141 -5.29 -10.07 -18.67
N VAL A 142 -4.16 -9.96 -17.96
CA VAL A 142 -2.83 -10.30 -18.49
C VAL A 142 -2.75 -11.79 -18.84
N MET A 143 -3.26 -12.67 -17.99
CA MET A 143 -3.31 -14.10 -18.27
C MET A 143 -4.19 -14.43 -19.47
N SER A 144 -5.36 -13.78 -19.58
CA SER A 144 -6.28 -14.02 -20.71
C SER A 144 -5.67 -13.56 -22.03
N LEU A 145 -5.10 -12.35 -22.06
CA LEU A 145 -4.39 -11.84 -23.23
C LEU A 145 -3.23 -12.75 -23.60
N GLY A 146 -2.46 -13.20 -22.60
CA GLY A 146 -1.33 -14.06 -22.84
C GLY A 146 -1.70 -15.44 -23.39
N PHE A 147 -2.73 -16.05 -22.83
CA PHE A 147 -3.30 -17.28 -23.37
C PHE A 147 -3.79 -17.11 -24.81
N LEU A 148 -4.49 -16.01 -25.12
CA LEU A 148 -4.99 -15.73 -26.48
C LEU A 148 -3.84 -15.55 -27.49
N LEU A 149 -2.75 -14.89 -27.09
CA LEU A 149 -1.56 -14.73 -27.93
C LEU A 149 -0.90 -16.08 -28.19
N LEU A 150 -0.67 -16.90 -27.15
CA LEU A 150 -0.13 -18.24 -27.31
C LEU A 150 -1.04 -19.14 -28.13
N LEU A 151 -2.36 -19.04 -27.95
CA LEU A 151 -3.35 -19.77 -28.74
C LEU A 151 -3.25 -19.39 -30.22
N ALA A 152 -3.11 -18.11 -30.54
CA ALA A 152 -2.95 -17.65 -31.92
C ALA A 152 -1.63 -18.13 -32.55
N ALA A 153 -0.54 -18.13 -31.77
CA ALA A 153 0.79 -18.55 -32.22
C ALA A 153 0.89 -20.07 -32.42
N LEU A 154 0.48 -20.84 -31.40
CA LEU A 154 0.60 -22.31 -31.39
C LEU A 154 -0.55 -23.01 -32.10
N ARG A 155 -1.71 -22.35 -32.21
CA ARG A 155 -2.99 -22.92 -32.69
C ARG A 155 -3.39 -24.22 -31.98
N ALA A 156 -2.89 -24.42 -30.78
CA ALA A 156 -3.06 -25.62 -29.98
C ALA A 156 -3.52 -25.23 -28.57
N PRO A 157 -4.84 -25.34 -28.26
CA PRO A 157 -5.41 -24.86 -27.00
C PRO A 157 -4.76 -25.45 -25.74
N LEU A 158 -4.47 -26.75 -25.77
CA LEU A 158 -3.82 -27.43 -24.63
C LEU A 158 -2.38 -26.96 -24.42
N ALA A 159 -1.63 -26.74 -25.50
CA ALA A 159 -0.25 -26.25 -25.42
C ALA A 159 -0.21 -24.79 -24.94
N ALA A 160 -1.11 -23.94 -25.47
CA ALA A 160 -1.25 -22.56 -25.02
C ALA A 160 -1.59 -22.48 -23.54
N LEU A 161 -2.55 -23.30 -23.07
CA LEU A 161 -2.93 -23.35 -21.66
C LEU A 161 -1.76 -23.80 -20.78
N ALA A 162 -1.05 -24.86 -21.18
CA ALA A 162 0.12 -25.35 -20.45
C ALA A 162 1.22 -24.28 -20.35
N GLY A 163 1.49 -23.55 -21.44
CA GLY A 163 2.45 -22.46 -21.48
C GLY A 163 2.07 -21.29 -20.56
N THR A 164 0.80 -20.86 -20.60
CA THR A 164 0.27 -19.82 -19.70
C THR A 164 0.39 -20.22 -18.24
N LEU A 165 0.05 -21.47 -17.89
CA LEU A 165 0.15 -21.96 -16.52
C LEU A 165 1.60 -22.10 -16.06
N ALA A 166 2.51 -22.54 -16.94
CA ALA A 166 3.93 -22.59 -16.65
C ALA A 166 4.52 -21.19 -16.39
N SER A 167 4.12 -20.19 -17.20
CA SER A 167 4.50 -18.78 -17.00
C SER A 167 3.97 -18.25 -15.68
N LEU A 168 2.70 -18.53 -15.35
CA LEU A 168 2.13 -18.14 -14.05
C LEU A 168 2.90 -18.77 -12.87
N LEU A 169 3.22 -20.06 -12.95
CA LEU A 169 4.00 -20.77 -11.93
C LEU A 169 5.42 -20.22 -11.77
N SER A 170 6.06 -19.84 -12.89
CA SER A 170 7.38 -19.21 -12.90
C SER A 170 7.35 -17.84 -12.24
N THR A 171 6.40 -16.98 -12.64
CA THR A 171 6.18 -15.67 -12.02
C THR A 171 5.85 -15.79 -10.53
N GLY A 172 4.99 -16.75 -10.16
CA GLY A 172 4.67 -17.06 -8.77
C GLY A 172 5.91 -17.48 -7.97
N ALA A 173 6.77 -18.33 -8.54
CA ALA A 173 8.03 -18.71 -7.90
C ALA A 173 8.96 -17.51 -7.70
N ALA A 174 9.05 -16.59 -8.67
CA ALA A 174 9.84 -15.37 -8.55
C ALA A 174 9.34 -14.45 -7.42
N PHE A 175 8.02 -14.28 -7.29
CA PHE A 175 7.44 -13.53 -6.16
C PHE A 175 7.64 -14.23 -4.82
N GLY A 176 7.52 -15.56 -4.78
CA GLY A 176 7.74 -16.31 -3.55
C GLY A 176 9.18 -16.21 -3.06
N VAL A 177 10.16 -16.31 -3.96
CA VAL A 177 11.57 -16.05 -3.63
C VAL A 177 11.78 -14.59 -3.20
N SER A 178 11.18 -13.63 -3.90
CA SER A 178 11.25 -12.20 -3.52
C SER A 178 10.70 -11.95 -2.12
N ARG A 179 9.62 -12.63 -1.71
CA ARG A 179 9.10 -12.58 -0.33
C ARG A 179 10.12 -13.12 0.66
N LEU A 180 10.67 -14.31 0.42
CA LEU A 180 11.65 -14.92 1.34
C LEU A 180 12.87 -14.00 1.56
N ILE A 181 13.38 -13.41 0.48
CA ILE A 181 14.57 -12.54 0.55
C ILE A 181 14.20 -11.17 1.13
N PHE A 182 13.33 -10.42 0.46
CA PHE A 182 13.12 -9.00 0.77
C PHE A 182 12.13 -8.77 1.90
N GLN A 183 11.10 -9.61 2.02
CA GLN A 183 10.06 -9.46 3.04
C GLN A 183 10.42 -10.18 4.35
N GLU A 184 11.02 -11.37 4.28
CA GLU A 184 11.43 -12.14 5.46
C GLU A 184 12.90 -11.94 5.83
N GLY A 185 13.68 -11.29 4.95
CA GLY A 185 15.07 -10.91 5.24
C GLY A 185 16.09 -12.04 5.07
N HIS A 186 15.74 -13.16 4.41
CA HIS A 186 16.71 -14.23 4.16
C HIS A 186 17.85 -13.72 3.28
N GLY A 187 19.08 -13.73 3.81
CA GLY A 187 20.27 -13.22 3.10
C GLY A 187 20.44 -11.69 3.16
N ALA A 188 19.63 -10.98 3.94
CA ALA A 188 19.71 -9.52 4.09
C ALA A 188 21.11 -9.02 4.52
N ASN A 189 21.77 -9.74 5.45
CA ASN A 189 23.13 -9.41 5.90
C ASN A 189 24.18 -9.56 4.78
N LEU A 190 24.00 -10.51 3.86
CA LEU A 190 24.93 -10.74 2.75
C LEU A 190 24.75 -9.68 1.64
N LEU A 191 23.50 -9.29 1.40
CA LEU A 191 23.13 -8.33 0.36
C LEU A 191 23.16 -6.86 0.84
N GLY A 192 23.39 -6.63 2.13
CA GLY A 192 23.57 -5.30 2.70
C GLY A 192 22.28 -4.45 2.75
N PHE A 193 21.11 -5.08 2.94
CA PHE A 193 19.84 -4.35 3.07
C PHE A 193 19.13 -4.67 4.40
N THR A 194 18.18 -3.82 4.78
CA THR A 194 17.28 -4.06 5.92
C THR A 194 15.89 -4.39 5.40
N SER A 195 15.35 -5.54 5.79
CA SER A 195 13.98 -5.91 5.43
C SER A 195 12.97 -5.03 6.17
N GLN A 196 11.94 -4.58 5.44
CA GLN A 196 10.85 -3.77 5.98
C GLN A 196 9.67 -4.63 6.46
N GLY A 197 9.70 -5.95 6.24
CA GLY A 197 8.59 -6.85 6.58
C GLY A 197 7.40 -6.82 5.60
N PHE A 198 7.47 -5.98 4.56
CA PHE A 198 6.48 -5.88 3.47
C PHE A 198 7.16 -5.56 2.13
N LEU A 199 6.42 -5.71 1.04
CA LEU A 199 6.76 -5.18 -0.28
C LEU A 199 5.93 -3.93 -0.59
N ASP A 200 6.45 -3.03 -1.42
CA ASP A 200 5.71 -1.84 -1.81
C ASP A 200 4.38 -2.19 -2.48
N GLY A 201 3.29 -1.49 -2.13
CA GLY A 201 1.94 -1.80 -2.61
C GLY A 201 1.78 -1.84 -4.14
N TRP A 202 2.55 -1.04 -4.87
CA TRP A 202 2.51 -0.99 -6.34
C TRP A 202 3.34 -2.08 -7.01
N ALA A 203 4.35 -2.61 -6.32
CA ALA A 203 5.35 -3.51 -6.88
C ALA A 203 4.73 -4.82 -7.42
N PRO A 204 3.83 -5.53 -6.71
CA PRO A 204 3.27 -6.80 -7.20
C PRO A 204 2.60 -6.68 -8.56
N VAL A 205 1.77 -5.66 -8.78
CA VAL A 205 1.04 -5.50 -10.05
C VAL A 205 2.01 -5.19 -11.19
N PHE A 206 2.94 -4.26 -10.96
CA PHE A 206 3.93 -3.86 -11.96
C PHE A 206 4.85 -5.02 -12.35
N PHE A 207 5.49 -5.65 -11.37
CA PHE A 207 6.41 -6.76 -11.61
C PHE A 207 5.69 -7.99 -12.15
N PHE A 208 4.43 -8.24 -11.78
CA PHE A 208 3.66 -9.35 -12.35
C PHE A 208 3.50 -9.17 -13.85
N ALA A 209 3.01 -8.00 -14.29
CA ALA A 209 2.81 -7.74 -15.71
C ALA A 209 4.14 -7.86 -16.49
N MET A 210 5.22 -7.31 -15.94
CA MET A 210 6.54 -7.36 -16.58
C MET A 210 7.13 -8.77 -16.64
N ILE A 211 7.20 -9.49 -15.51
CA ILE A 211 7.78 -10.83 -15.44
C ILE A 211 6.96 -11.82 -16.25
N PHE A 212 5.62 -11.73 -16.19
CA PHE A 212 4.74 -12.60 -16.95
C PHE A 212 4.88 -12.37 -18.46
N ALA A 213 4.95 -11.11 -18.92
CA ALA A 213 5.17 -10.79 -20.32
C ALA A 213 6.50 -11.39 -20.83
N ILE A 214 7.58 -11.17 -20.07
CA ILE A 214 8.91 -11.72 -20.40
C ILE A 214 8.88 -13.26 -20.39
N ALA A 215 8.26 -13.89 -19.39
CA ALA A 215 8.19 -15.35 -19.28
C ALA A 215 7.44 -15.98 -20.47
N MET A 216 6.37 -15.33 -20.94
CA MET A 216 5.64 -15.80 -22.11
C MET A 216 6.46 -15.66 -23.40
N ASP A 217 7.23 -14.60 -23.56
CA ASP A 217 8.10 -14.43 -24.74
C ASP A 217 9.11 -15.57 -24.87
N TYR A 218 9.59 -16.13 -23.75
CA TYR A 218 10.48 -17.30 -23.74
C TYR A 218 9.76 -18.66 -23.80
N THR A 219 8.43 -18.68 -23.67
CA THR A 219 7.65 -19.92 -23.72
C THR A 219 7.34 -20.33 -25.17
N VAL A 220 7.45 -19.40 -26.12
CA VAL A 220 7.34 -19.61 -27.57
C VAL A 220 8.67 -20.06 -28.15
#